data_AF-A0A485KSJ0-F1
#
_entry.id   AF-A0A485KSJ0-F1
#
_cell.length_a   1.000
_cell.length_b   1.000
_cell.length_c   1.000
_cell.angle_alpha   90.00
_cell.angle_beta   90.00
_cell.angle_gamma   90.00
#
_symmetry.space_group_name_H-M   'P 1'
#
loop_
_entity.id
_entity.type
_entity.pdbx_description
1 polymer ?
#
loop_
_entity_poly.entity_id
_entity_poly.type
_entity_poly.pdbx_seq_one_letter_code
_entity_poly.pdbx_strand_id
1 'polypeptide(L)'
;MRIASILALTVATCMTHASPCAQGAVQAVITTSLSSAVGLPCASKIGIPASAYGDPTVIANYTAIAFESNAECTTWWGSAIADIKAISPACEVRVGLTTTDLAAMNITQYAAEVRLEGQLAFPAYNASRYATTTNASTPTATTTPTPAGISSGNSGAVFTLMGSSCAVVVAALAML
;
A
#
# COMPACT_ATOMS: atom_id res chain seq x y z
N MET A 1 30.18 -46.89 -21.89
CA MET A 1 29.16 -45.87 -22.22
C MET A 1 28.57 -45.37 -20.90
N ARG A 2 28.72 -44.09 -20.58
CA ARG A 2 28.39 -43.51 -19.25
C ARG A 2 26.93 -43.08 -19.21
N ILE A 3 26.17 -43.61 -18.26
CA ILE A 3 24.79 -43.22 -17.96
C ILE A 3 24.85 -42.03 -17.00
N ALA A 4 24.47 -40.84 -17.46
CA ALA A 4 24.40 -39.65 -16.63
C ALA A 4 23.10 -39.67 -15.82
N SER A 5 23.22 -39.86 -14.51
CA SER A 5 22.10 -39.76 -13.56
C SER A 5 21.68 -38.30 -13.42
N ILE A 6 20.46 -38.00 -13.85
CA ILE A 6 19.80 -36.70 -13.62
C ILE A 6 19.16 -36.78 -12.23
N LEU A 7 19.81 -36.19 -11.22
CA LEU A 7 19.19 -35.94 -9.92
C LEU A 7 18.19 -34.79 -10.11
N ALA A 8 16.91 -35.11 -10.24
CA ALA A 8 15.84 -34.12 -10.20
C ALA A 8 15.67 -33.63 -8.76
N LEU A 9 16.25 -32.46 -8.46
CA LEU A 9 16.02 -31.76 -7.20
C LEU A 9 14.61 -31.16 -7.24
N THR A 10 13.61 -31.92 -6.79
CA THR A 10 12.26 -31.38 -6.57
C THR A 10 12.29 -30.43 -5.38
N VAL A 11 12.49 -29.14 -5.65
CA VAL A 11 12.30 -28.08 -4.67
C VAL A 11 10.81 -28.04 -4.35
N ALA A 12 10.42 -28.62 -3.23
CA ALA A 12 9.08 -28.45 -2.67
C ALA A 12 8.93 -26.98 -2.28
N THR A 13 8.39 -26.16 -3.16
CA THR A 13 7.95 -24.80 -2.84
C THR A 13 6.71 -24.93 -1.96
N CYS A 14 6.91 -25.08 -0.64
CA CYS A 14 5.86 -24.73 0.30
C CYS A 14 5.44 -23.30 -0.05
N MET A 15 4.17 -23.09 -0.37
CA MET A 15 3.58 -21.76 -0.47
C MET A 15 3.63 -21.15 0.93
N THR A 16 4.78 -20.62 1.31
CA THR A 16 4.93 -19.82 2.51
C THR A 16 4.11 -18.57 2.26
N HIS A 17 2.97 -18.45 2.92
CA HIS A 17 2.28 -17.17 3.04
C HIS A 17 3.32 -16.15 3.49
N ALA A 18 3.56 -15.14 2.66
CA ALA A 18 4.54 -14.13 2.99
C ALA A 18 4.07 -13.42 4.27
N SER A 19 4.97 -13.21 5.22
CA SER A 19 4.62 -12.49 6.43
C SER A 19 4.12 -11.08 6.07
N PRO A 20 3.18 -10.49 6.81
CA PRO A 20 2.78 -9.11 6.59
C PRO A 20 3.99 -8.19 6.66
N CYS A 21 4.05 -7.20 5.77
CA CYS A 21 5.09 -6.19 5.81
C CYS A 21 5.01 -5.41 7.12
N ALA A 22 6.15 -4.96 7.63
CA ALA A 22 6.17 -4.00 8.72
C ALA A 22 5.33 -2.77 8.34
N GLN A 23 4.54 -2.26 9.28
CA GLN A 23 3.63 -1.15 9.03
C GLN A 23 4.39 0.05 8.45
N GLY A 24 3.95 0.52 7.28
CA GLY A 24 4.56 1.66 6.60
C GLY A 24 5.87 1.37 5.84
N ALA A 25 6.36 0.13 5.79
CA ALA A 25 7.61 -0.19 5.08
C ALA A 25 7.56 0.17 3.58
N VAL A 26 6.50 -0.25 2.89
CA VAL A 26 6.29 0.09 1.46
C VAL A 26 6.08 1.60 1.29
N GLN A 27 5.32 2.24 2.18
CA GLN A 27 5.11 3.68 2.15
C GLN A 27 6.43 4.45 2.28
N ALA A 28 7.30 4.06 3.22
CA ALA A 28 8.61 4.66 3.40
C ALA A 28 9.50 4.53 2.16
N VAL A 29 9.47 3.36 1.50
CA VAL A 29 10.18 3.14 0.24
C VAL A 29 9.63 4.04 -0.87
N ILE A 30 8.32 4.10 -1.06
CA ILE A 30 7.68 4.96 -2.06
C ILE A 30 7.99 6.44 -1.79
N THR A 31 7.88 6.90 -0.55
CA THR A 31 8.19 8.28 -0.15
C THR A 31 9.66 8.63 -0.40
N THR A 32 10.58 7.73 -0.02
CA THR A 32 12.02 7.92 -0.27
C THR A 32 12.30 8.00 -1.77
N SER A 33 11.70 7.10 -2.55
CA SER A 33 11.84 7.06 -4.00
C SER A 33 11.31 8.35 -4.66
N LEU A 34 10.16 8.87 -4.20
CA LEU A 34 9.59 10.14 -4.66
C LEU A 34 10.47 11.35 -4.32
N SER A 35 11.24 11.28 -3.24
CA SER A 35 12.20 12.35 -2.86
C SER A 35 13.53 12.28 -3.60
N SER A 36 13.78 11.23 -4.38
CA SER A 36 15.00 11.07 -5.18
C SER A 36 15.02 12.02 -6.38
N ALA A 37 16.19 12.20 -7.01
CA ALA A 37 16.32 13.00 -8.23
C ALA A 37 15.40 12.52 -9.38
N VAL A 38 15.12 11.22 -9.45
CA VAL A 38 14.22 10.62 -10.45
C VAL A 38 12.75 10.79 -10.04
N GLY A 39 12.44 10.77 -8.75
CA GLY A 39 11.08 10.89 -8.23
C GLY A 39 10.56 12.33 -8.14
N LEU A 40 11.43 13.31 -7.91
CA LEU A 40 11.07 14.72 -7.73
C LEU A 40 10.20 15.29 -8.88
N PRO A 41 10.51 15.03 -10.17
CA PRO A 41 9.64 15.43 -11.27
C PRO A 41 8.22 14.88 -11.15
N CYS A 42 8.04 13.61 -10.77
CA CYS A 42 6.71 13.04 -10.53
C CYS A 42 6.04 13.66 -9.29
N ALA A 43 6.77 13.75 -8.18
CA ALA A 43 6.25 14.31 -6.92
C ALA A 43 5.70 15.74 -7.12
N SER A 44 6.37 16.54 -7.95
CA SER A 44 5.94 17.91 -8.27
C SER A 44 4.59 17.99 -9.00
N LYS A 45 4.14 16.89 -9.64
CA LYS A 45 2.85 16.81 -10.34
C LYS A 45 1.70 16.36 -9.44
N ILE A 46 2.00 15.82 -8.26
CA ILE A 46 1.00 15.38 -7.29
C ILE A 46 0.42 16.63 -6.61
N GLY A 47 -0.51 17.29 -7.29
CA GLY A 47 -1.24 18.44 -6.79
C GLY A 47 -2.49 18.00 -6.03
N ILE A 48 -2.41 17.96 -4.71
CA ILE A 48 -3.57 17.72 -3.85
C ILE A 48 -4.18 19.09 -3.48
N PRO A 49 -5.42 19.40 -3.92
CA PRO A 49 -6.04 20.67 -3.57
C PRO A 49 -6.36 20.73 -2.08
N ALA A 50 -6.36 21.93 -1.50
CA ALA A 50 -6.62 22.09 -0.08
C ALA A 50 -8.00 21.57 0.36
N SER A 51 -8.99 21.59 -0.55
CA SER A 51 -10.32 21.03 -0.33
C SER A 51 -10.35 19.52 -0.18
N ALA A 52 -9.30 18.80 -0.56
CA ALA A 52 -9.18 17.35 -0.38
C ALA A 52 -8.63 16.96 0.99
N TYR A 53 -8.03 17.89 1.75
CA TYR A 53 -7.50 17.57 3.08
C TYR A 53 -8.62 17.12 4.03
N GLY A 54 -8.46 15.93 4.61
CA GLY A 54 -9.46 15.28 5.45
C GLY A 54 -10.28 14.20 4.72
N ASP A 55 -10.13 14.07 3.40
CA ASP A 55 -10.75 12.99 2.61
C ASP A 55 -9.68 12.19 1.83
N PRO A 56 -9.23 11.02 2.36
CA PRO A 56 -8.23 10.15 1.76
C PRO A 56 -8.73 9.54 0.45
N THR A 57 -10.04 9.40 0.22
CA THR A 57 -10.56 8.93 -1.06
C THR A 57 -10.32 10.00 -2.13
N VAL A 58 -10.59 11.26 -1.82
CA VAL A 58 -10.32 12.38 -2.73
C VAL A 58 -8.81 12.55 -2.95
N ILE A 59 -8.01 12.51 -1.88
CA ILE A 59 -6.54 12.57 -1.97
C ILE A 59 -5.98 11.46 -2.85
N ALA A 60 -6.40 10.22 -2.63
CA ALA A 60 -5.99 9.07 -3.42
C ALA A 60 -6.38 9.22 -4.89
N ASN A 61 -7.58 9.73 -5.18
CA ASN A 61 -8.01 9.96 -6.55
C ASN A 61 -7.15 11.01 -7.28
N TYR A 62 -6.85 12.15 -6.63
CA TYR A 62 -5.95 13.16 -7.21
C TYR A 62 -4.54 12.61 -7.42
N THR A 63 -4.03 11.81 -6.48
CA THR A 63 -2.72 11.16 -6.58
C THR A 63 -2.68 10.18 -7.75
N ALA A 64 -3.70 9.34 -7.90
CA ALA A 64 -3.80 8.38 -9.00
C ALA A 64 -3.92 9.08 -10.36
N ILE A 65 -4.71 10.15 -10.47
CA ILE A 65 -4.79 10.97 -11.69
C ILE A 65 -3.43 11.57 -12.04
N ALA A 66 -2.68 12.05 -11.05
CA ALA A 66 -1.33 12.57 -11.28
C ALA A 66 -0.39 11.48 -11.81
N PHE A 67 -0.45 10.26 -11.26
CA PHE A 67 0.35 9.13 -11.74
C PHE A 67 0.02 8.74 -13.19
N GLU A 68 -1.26 8.73 -13.55
CA GLU A 68 -1.70 8.33 -14.90
C GLU A 68 -1.46 9.41 -15.96
N SER A 69 -1.54 10.68 -15.57
CA SER A 69 -1.53 11.81 -16.53
C SER A 69 -0.12 12.36 -16.82
N ASN A 70 0.91 11.92 -16.07
CA ASN A 70 2.25 12.49 -16.16
C ASN A 70 3.29 11.41 -16.48
N ALA A 71 4.02 11.58 -17.58
CA ALA A 71 5.03 10.63 -18.03
C ALA A 71 6.20 10.51 -17.04
N GLU A 72 6.50 11.58 -16.30
CA GLU A 72 7.51 11.63 -15.25
C GLU A 72 7.23 10.59 -14.14
N CYS A 73 5.96 10.32 -13.86
CA CYS A 73 5.55 9.31 -12.88
C CYS A 73 5.75 7.88 -13.38
N THR A 74 5.58 7.65 -14.68
CA THR A 74 5.93 6.37 -15.31
C THR A 74 7.44 6.12 -15.23
N THR A 75 8.26 7.15 -15.50
CA THR A 75 9.72 7.05 -15.36
C THR A 75 10.14 6.79 -13.92
N TRP A 76 9.58 7.52 -12.97
CA TRP A 76 9.83 7.31 -11.54
C TRP A 76 9.43 5.89 -11.08
N TRP A 77 8.29 5.37 -11.53
CA TRP A 77 7.81 4.05 -11.13
C TRP A 77 8.83 2.94 -11.42
N GLY A 78 9.54 3.03 -12.55
CA GLY A 78 10.62 2.09 -12.88
C GLY A 78 11.73 2.04 -11.81
N SER A 79 12.06 3.19 -11.19
CA SER A 79 13.01 3.25 -10.06
C SER A 79 12.39 2.73 -8.76
N ALA A 80 11.13 3.09 -8.48
CA ALA A 80 10.43 2.63 -7.29
C ALA A 80 10.28 1.10 -7.25
N ILE A 81 10.07 0.44 -8.40
CA ILE A 81 10.03 -1.03 -8.51
C ILE A 81 11.34 -1.66 -8.00
N ALA A 82 12.50 -1.05 -8.30
CA ALA A 82 13.78 -1.57 -7.83
C ALA A 82 13.89 -1.45 -6.30
N ASP A 83 13.44 -0.33 -5.73
CA ASP A 83 13.43 -0.12 -4.28
C ASP A 83 12.45 -1.07 -3.56
N ILE A 84 11.28 -1.34 -4.15
CA ILE A 84 10.30 -2.30 -3.60
C ILE A 84 10.88 -3.72 -3.63
N LYS A 85 11.57 -4.11 -4.71
CA LYS A 85 12.23 -5.43 -4.81
C LYS A 85 13.37 -5.59 -3.80
N ALA A 86 13.94 -4.50 -3.30
CA ALA A 86 14.95 -4.54 -2.25
C ALA A 86 14.37 -4.84 -0.86
N ILE A 87 13.05 -4.78 -0.68
CA ILE A 87 12.38 -5.23 0.55
C ILE A 87 12.49 -6.76 0.62
N SER A 88 13.39 -7.22 1.49
CA SER A 88 13.68 -8.64 1.69
C SER A 88 13.52 -9.05 3.16
N PRO A 89 12.82 -10.16 3.45
CA PRO A 89 12.12 -11.04 2.50
C PRO A 89 10.88 -10.38 1.90
N ALA A 90 10.36 -10.94 0.80
CA ALA A 90 9.07 -10.52 0.25
C ALA A 90 7.98 -10.65 1.34
N CYS A 91 7.10 -9.65 1.41
CA CYS A 91 6.10 -9.54 2.46
C CYS A 91 4.73 -9.17 1.88
N GLU A 92 3.65 -9.50 2.60
CA GLU A 92 2.29 -9.09 2.24
C GLU A 92 2.06 -7.62 2.58
N VAL A 93 1.82 -6.79 1.57
CA VAL A 93 1.43 -5.38 1.73
C VAL A 93 0.00 -5.30 2.27
N ARG A 94 -0.85 -6.22 1.79
CA ARG A 94 -2.18 -6.52 2.29
C ARG A 94 -2.55 -7.96 1.90
N VAL A 95 -3.69 -8.44 2.38
CA VAL A 95 -4.19 -9.79 2.06
C VAL A 95 -4.24 -9.99 0.54
N GLY A 96 -3.44 -10.93 0.05
CA GLY A 96 -3.37 -11.29 -1.38
C GLY A 96 -2.57 -10.32 -2.27
N LEU A 97 -1.84 -9.35 -1.71
CA LEU A 97 -0.90 -8.51 -2.45
C LEU A 97 0.47 -8.51 -1.79
N THR A 98 1.47 -9.12 -2.44
CA THR A 98 2.86 -9.13 -1.96
C THR A 98 3.68 -7.97 -2.54
N THR A 99 4.84 -7.69 -1.95
CA THR A 99 5.82 -6.75 -2.54
C THR A 99 6.29 -7.19 -3.93
N THR A 100 6.31 -8.50 -4.20
CA THR A 100 6.60 -9.06 -5.54
C THR A 100 5.51 -8.69 -6.55
N ASP A 101 4.24 -8.84 -6.15
CA ASP A 101 3.10 -8.48 -7.00
C ASP A 101 3.08 -6.97 -7.25
N LEU A 102 3.29 -6.17 -6.21
CA LEU A 102 3.38 -4.71 -6.31
C LEU A 102 4.51 -4.29 -7.26
N ALA A 103 5.66 -4.96 -7.20
CA ALA A 103 6.80 -4.69 -8.09
C ALA A 103 6.60 -5.20 -9.53
N ALA A 104 5.59 -6.02 -9.79
CA ALA A 104 5.20 -6.47 -11.11
C ALA A 104 4.14 -5.56 -11.75
N MET A 105 3.49 -4.69 -10.96
CA MET A 105 2.48 -3.76 -11.46
C MET A 105 3.11 -2.67 -12.34
N ASN A 106 2.38 -2.27 -13.38
CA ASN A 106 2.66 -1.01 -14.07
C ASN A 106 2.07 0.18 -13.29
N ILE A 107 2.44 1.40 -13.68
CA ILE A 107 2.00 2.61 -12.97
C ILE A 107 0.47 2.79 -12.96
N THR A 108 -0.23 2.35 -14.00
CA THR A 108 -1.70 2.43 -14.06
C THR A 108 -2.36 1.46 -13.09
N GLN A 109 -1.83 0.24 -12.97
CA GLN A 109 -2.27 -0.73 -11.96
C GLN A 109 -1.99 -0.19 -10.55
N TYR A 110 -0.80 0.36 -10.33
CA TYR A 110 -0.48 1.01 -9.06
C TYR A 110 -1.39 2.20 -8.75
N ALA A 111 -1.74 3.02 -9.74
CA ALA A 111 -2.68 4.13 -9.56
C ALA A 111 -4.09 3.62 -9.19
N ALA A 112 -4.55 2.52 -9.78
CA ALA A 112 -5.81 1.87 -9.39
C ALA A 112 -5.76 1.37 -7.93
N GLU A 113 -4.63 0.81 -7.51
CA GLU A 113 -4.42 0.40 -6.12
C GLU A 113 -4.44 1.57 -5.15
N VAL A 114 -3.80 2.69 -5.50
CA VAL A 114 -3.85 3.91 -4.68
C VAL A 114 -5.30 4.38 -4.49
N ARG A 115 -6.14 4.34 -5.53
CA ARG A 115 -7.57 4.66 -5.40
C ARG A 115 -8.29 3.69 -4.45
N LEU A 116 -8.00 2.39 -4.57
CA LEU A 116 -8.59 1.38 -3.71
C LEU A 116 -8.20 1.61 -2.24
N GLU A 117 -6.92 1.85 -1.95
CA GLU A 117 -6.44 2.17 -0.61
C GLU A 117 -7.13 3.42 -0.04
N GLY A 118 -7.36 4.46 -0.86
CA GLY A 118 -8.13 5.63 -0.46
C GLY A 118 -9.58 5.34 -0.09
N GLN A 119 -10.22 4.36 -0.74
CA GLN A 119 -11.57 3.89 -0.40
C GLN A 119 -11.57 3.02 0.87
N LEU A 120 -10.55 2.17 1.03
CA LEU A 120 -10.39 1.28 2.18
C LEU A 120 -9.96 2.01 3.46
N ALA A 121 -9.31 3.18 3.35
CA ALA A 121 -8.93 4.01 4.49
C ALA A 121 -10.15 4.55 5.28
N PHE A 122 -11.37 4.46 4.73
CA PHE A 122 -12.60 4.87 5.39
C PHE A 122 -13.76 3.87 5.26
N PRO A 123 -13.77 2.77 6.03
CA PRO A 123 -14.97 1.95 6.16
C PRO A 123 -16.06 2.67 6.98
N ALA A 124 -15.70 3.58 7.90
CA ALA A 124 -16.64 4.23 8.83
C ALA A 124 -17.30 5.52 8.32
N TYR A 125 -16.68 6.23 7.36
CA TYR A 125 -17.23 7.49 6.83
C TYR A 125 -18.42 7.25 5.88
N ASN A 126 -18.35 6.20 5.06
CA ASN A 126 -19.44 5.81 4.16
C ASN A 126 -20.66 5.25 4.91
N ALA A 127 -20.47 4.54 6.02
CA ALA A 127 -21.59 4.11 6.86
C ALA A 127 -22.36 5.29 7.48
N SER A 128 -21.68 6.40 7.79
CA SER A 128 -22.27 7.57 8.45
C SER A 128 -22.92 8.56 7.47
N ARG A 129 -22.39 8.71 6.24
CA ARG A 129 -23.02 9.55 5.21
C ARG A 129 -24.29 8.93 4.61
N TYR A 130 -24.42 7.60 4.58
CA TYR A 130 -25.68 6.94 4.19
C TYR A 130 -26.74 6.92 5.31
N ALA A 131 -26.34 7.12 6.57
CA ALA A 131 -27.27 7.20 7.69
C ALA A 131 -27.95 8.58 7.85
N THR A 132 -27.48 9.61 7.12
CA THR A 132 -27.94 11.01 7.32
C THR A 132 -28.73 11.57 6.13
N THR A 133 -29.32 10.71 5.29
CA THR A 133 -30.19 11.14 4.16
C THR A 133 -31.64 10.66 4.28
N THR A 134 -32.07 10.21 5.46
CA THR A 134 -33.49 9.88 5.75
C THR A 134 -34.01 10.73 6.90
N ASN A 135 -34.05 12.05 6.72
CA ASN A 135 -35.08 12.97 7.27
C ASN A 135 -34.67 14.42 6.95
N ALA A 136 -34.94 14.85 5.72
CA ALA A 136 -35.01 16.28 5.42
C ALA A 136 -36.33 16.82 6.02
N SER A 137 -36.27 17.37 7.23
CA SER A 137 -37.25 18.31 7.75
C SER A 137 -36.62 19.70 7.79
N THR A 138 -37.22 20.60 7.02
CA THR A 138 -37.33 22.07 7.13
C THR A 138 -36.12 22.88 7.64
N PRO A 139 -35.64 23.89 6.89
CA PRO A 139 -34.56 24.78 7.33
C PRO A 139 -35.05 25.77 8.40
N THR A 140 -34.47 25.68 9.60
CA THR A 140 -34.50 26.76 10.59
C THR A 140 -33.11 27.38 10.65
N ALA A 141 -33.01 28.65 10.26
CA ALA A 141 -31.81 29.45 10.46
C ALA A 141 -31.60 29.71 11.96
N THR A 142 -30.37 29.58 12.48
CA THR A 142 -29.83 30.37 13.61
C THR A 142 -28.32 30.11 13.83
N THR A 143 -27.59 31.22 13.73
CA THR A 143 -26.29 31.67 14.30
C THR A 143 -25.09 30.74 14.55
N THR A 144 -23.96 31.22 14.01
CA THR A 144 -22.54 30.95 14.28
C THR A 144 -22.14 30.83 15.75
N PRO A 145 -21.31 29.83 16.08
CA PRO A 145 -20.28 29.96 17.11
C PRO A 145 -18.85 29.78 16.58
N THR A 146 -17.96 30.53 17.22
CA THR A 146 -16.50 30.65 17.13
C THR A 146 -15.73 29.32 17.26
N PRO A 147 -14.56 29.14 16.61
CA PRO A 147 -13.76 27.91 16.71
C PRO A 147 -12.90 27.87 17.98
N ALA A 148 -12.83 26.70 18.62
CA ALA A 148 -11.84 26.36 19.64
C ALA A 148 -11.30 24.94 19.41
N GLY A 149 -9.98 24.81 19.53
CA GLY A 149 -9.36 23.60 20.08
C GLY A 149 -8.91 22.52 19.10
N ILE A 150 -7.59 22.49 18.86
CA ILE A 150 -6.81 21.39 18.31
C ILE A 150 -6.91 20.18 19.25
N SER A 151 -6.97 18.96 18.73
CA SER A 151 -6.40 17.82 19.46
C SER A 151 -5.90 16.72 18.53
N SER A 152 -4.59 16.48 18.61
CA SER A 152 -3.83 15.40 18.01
C SER A 152 -4.19 14.08 18.71
N GLY A 153 -4.80 13.15 17.98
CA GLY A 153 -5.16 11.82 18.46
C GLY A 153 -4.32 10.76 17.76
N ASN A 154 -3.18 10.42 18.35
CA ASN A 154 -2.35 9.30 17.96
C ASN A 154 -3.04 7.98 18.39
N SER A 155 -3.62 7.24 17.45
CA SER A 155 -4.22 5.92 17.72
C SER A 155 -3.43 4.84 16.98
N GLY A 156 -2.41 4.32 17.64
CA GLY A 156 -1.75 3.08 17.25
C GLY A 156 -2.67 1.90 17.51
N ALA A 157 -3.22 1.32 16.44
CA ALA A 157 -3.86 0.02 16.50
C ALA A 157 -2.76 -1.05 16.44
N VAL A 158 -2.42 -1.62 17.60
CA VAL A 158 -1.56 -2.81 17.70
C VAL A 158 -2.40 -4.02 17.29
N PHE A 159 -2.29 -4.42 16.02
CA PHE A 159 -2.85 -5.68 15.56
C PHE A 159 -1.88 -6.80 15.92
N THR A 160 -2.19 -7.53 16.99
CA THR A 160 -1.43 -8.73 17.39
C THR A 160 -1.94 -9.90 16.55
N LEU A 161 -1.22 -10.29 15.50
CA LEU A 161 -1.50 -11.52 14.76
C LEU A 161 -0.64 -12.66 15.32
N MET A 162 -1.36 -13.61 15.90
CA MET A 162 -0.85 -14.84 16.51
C MET A 162 -0.06 -15.68 15.49
N GLY A 163 0.99 -16.32 16.01
CA GLY A 163 1.96 -17.06 15.24
C GLY A 163 1.40 -18.26 14.47
N SER A 164 2.01 -18.51 13.32
CA SER A 164 1.95 -19.79 12.61
C SER A 164 3.36 -20.36 12.58
N SER A 165 3.61 -21.31 13.46
CA SER A 165 4.84 -22.07 13.55
C SER A 165 4.86 -23.16 12.48
N CYS A 166 5.58 -22.93 11.39
CA CYS A 166 6.07 -24.02 10.54
C CYS A 166 7.45 -24.43 11.03
N ALA A 167 7.52 -25.58 11.71
CA ALA A 167 8.77 -26.24 12.05
C ALA A 167 9.51 -26.62 10.76
N VAL A 168 10.69 -26.05 10.55
CA VAL A 168 11.57 -26.46 9.44
C VAL A 168 12.32 -27.70 9.90
N VAL A 169 11.94 -28.87 9.38
CA VAL A 169 12.80 -30.06 9.43
C VAL A 169 13.94 -29.82 8.46
N VAL A 170 15.08 -29.34 8.97
CA VAL A 170 16.33 -29.32 8.21
C VAL A 170 16.83 -30.76 8.12
N ALA A 171 16.56 -31.43 7.00
CA ALA A 171 17.29 -32.64 6.66
C ALA A 171 18.71 -32.24 6.22
N ALA A 172 19.64 -32.29 7.16
CA ALA A 172 21.07 -32.21 6.87
C ALA A 172 21.47 -33.44 6.05
N LEU A 173 21.70 -33.28 4.75
CA LEU A 173 22.44 -34.26 3.96
C LEU A 173 23.93 -33.96 4.13
N ALA A 174 24.55 -34.70 5.03
CA ALA A 174 25.99 -34.88 5.04
C ALA A 174 26.42 -35.55 3.73
N MET A 175 27.32 -34.91 2.99
CA MET A 175 28.16 -35.58 2.01
C MET A 175 29.59 -35.07 2.15
N LEU A 176 30.39 -35.92 2.81
CA LEU A 176 31.84 -36.17 2.66
C LEU A 176 32.80 -34.97 2.76
#